data_AF-A0A9P1EVK4-F1
#
_entry.id   AF-A0A9P1EVK4-F1
#
_cell.length_a   1.000
_cell.length_b   1.000
_cell.length_c   1.000
_cell.angle_alpha   90.00
_cell.angle_beta   90.00
_cell.angle_gamma   90.00
#
_symmetry.space_group_name_H-M   'P 1'
#
loop_
_entity.id
_entity.type
_entity.pdbx_description
1 polymer ?
#
loop_
_entity_poly.entity_id
_entity_poly.type
_entity_poly.pdbx_seq_one_letter_code
_entity_poly.pdbx_strand_id
1 'polypeptide(L)'
;MENSKKVVMSSKPTGTSNWRIKLHSVLRYPMRRTGPAIVASTLLYIAVYNVGVRWWKGDRHPVNRCMWRIQEQEGTLDPILRAKKQAVLSYQEDRFYHPRDTEPNLGV
;
A
#
# COMPACT_ATOMS: atom_id res chain seq x y z
N MET A 1 48.05 -1.45 46.13
CA MET A 1 46.73 -0.78 46.23
C MET A 1 46.12 -0.76 44.84
N GLU A 2 45.39 -1.83 44.47
CA GLU A 2 44.69 -1.92 43.19
C GLU A 2 43.35 -1.19 43.28
N ASN A 3 43.19 -0.14 42.45
CA ASN A 3 41.92 0.57 42.31
C ASN A 3 40.96 -0.25 41.44
N SER A 4 40.03 -0.96 42.07
CA SER A 4 38.91 -1.62 41.40
C SER A 4 37.97 -0.56 40.80
N LYS A 5 38.08 -0.33 39.49
CA LYS A 5 37.14 0.51 38.75
C LYS A 5 35.79 -0.20 38.70
N LYS A 6 34.87 0.26 39.54
CA LYS A 6 33.47 -0.20 39.57
C LYS A 6 32.76 0.26 38.28
N VAL A 7 32.67 -0.62 37.28
CA VAL A 7 31.92 -0.37 36.05
C VAL A 7 30.44 -0.58 36.35
N VAL A 8 29.68 0.52 36.46
CA VAL A 8 28.21 0.47 36.55
C VAL A 8 27.67 0.28 35.14
N MET A 9 27.36 -0.97 34.77
CA MET A 9 26.55 -1.24 33.59
C MET A 9 25.12 -0.77 33.86
N SER A 10 24.77 0.41 33.37
CA SER A 10 23.38 0.85 33.27
C SER A 10 22.69 0.02 32.18
N SER A 11 22.18 -1.16 32.54
CA SER A 11 21.22 -1.90 31.73
C SER A 11 19.92 -1.09 31.68
N LYS A 12 19.81 -0.17 30.71
CA LYS A 12 18.50 0.39 30.37
C LYS A 12 17.61 -0.79 29.98
N PRO A 13 16.46 -1.00 30.63
CA PRO A 13 15.64 -2.16 30.39
C PRO A 13 15.15 -2.12 28.94
N THR A 14 15.58 -3.11 28.16
CA THR A 14 15.05 -3.44 26.83
C THR A 14 13.64 -4.00 27.01
N GLY A 15 12.71 -3.18 27.47
CA GLY A 15 11.47 -3.69 28.09
C GLY A 15 10.28 -2.74 28.04
N THR A 16 10.30 -1.70 27.21
CA THR A 16 9.08 -0.96 26.90
C THR A 16 8.95 -0.83 25.39
N SER A 17 7.93 -1.50 24.85
CA SER A 17 7.50 -1.38 23.46
C SER A 17 7.18 0.07 23.13
N ASN A 18 8.20 0.82 22.73
CA ASN A 18 8.07 2.19 22.30
C ASN A 18 7.56 2.18 20.85
N TRP A 19 6.28 1.85 20.70
CA TRP A 19 5.58 1.86 19.41
C TRP A 19 5.79 3.19 18.68
N ARG A 20 5.89 4.30 19.42
CA ARG A 20 6.22 5.64 18.91
C ARG A 20 7.59 5.70 18.24
N ILE A 21 8.60 5.03 18.81
CA ILE A 21 9.96 4.97 18.24
C ILE A 21 9.98 4.07 17.01
N LYS A 22 9.30 2.92 17.06
CA LYS A 22 9.14 2.04 15.89
C LYS A 22 8.38 2.76 14.76
N LEU A 23 7.26 3.41 15.05
CA LEU A 23 6.46 4.17 14.09
C LEU A 23 7.26 5.31 13.47
N HIS A 24 7.98 6.08 14.30
CA HIS A 24 8.84 7.15 13.82
C HIS A 24 10.01 6.62 12.97
N SER A 25 10.58 5.46 13.31
CA SER A 25 11.61 4.83 12.47
C SER A 25 11.07 4.30 11.15
N VAL A 26 9.86 3.73 11.12
CA VAL A 26 9.16 3.26 9.92
C VAL A 26 8.77 4.44 9.02
N LEU A 27 8.28 5.54 9.60
CA LEU A 27 7.99 6.80 8.88
C LEU A 27 9.25 7.48 8.35
N ARG A 28 10.38 7.38 9.05
CA ARG A 28 11.68 7.91 8.57
C ARG A 28 12.35 7.04 7.54
N TYR A 29 12.07 5.73 7.51
CA TYR A 29 12.72 4.79 6.61
C TYR A 29 12.58 5.13 5.11
N PRO A 30 11.42 5.61 4.61
CA PRO A 30 11.30 6.05 3.21
C PRO A 30 11.94 7.41 2.90
N MET A 31 12.29 8.23 3.90
CA MET A 31 12.75 9.61 3.66
C MET A 31 14.23 9.76 3.30
N ARG A 32 15.04 8.70 3.37
CA ARG A 32 16.48 8.76 3.02
C ARG A 32 16.80 8.54 1.54
N ARG A 33 15.82 8.18 0.70
CA ARG A 33 15.98 8.05 -0.75
C ARG A 33 14.97 8.93 -1.47
N THR A 34 15.39 9.59 -2.55
CA THR A 34 14.55 10.45 -3.40
C THR A 34 13.39 9.66 -4.04
N GLY A 35 13.59 8.37 -4.35
CA GLY A 35 12.56 7.52 -4.97
C GLY A 35 11.27 7.35 -4.14
N PRO A 36 11.33 6.84 -2.90
CA PRO A 36 10.14 6.66 -2.07
C PRO A 36 9.39 7.97 -1.77
N ALA A 37 10.12 9.09 -1.61
CA ALA A 37 9.50 10.39 -1.39
C ALA A 37 8.67 10.84 -2.61
N ILE A 38 9.20 10.67 -3.82
CA ILE A 38 8.49 10.99 -5.08
C ILE A 38 7.24 10.11 -5.24
N VAL A 39 7.34 8.81 -4.91
CA VAL A 39 6.19 7.90 -4.96
C VAL A 39 5.12 8.36 -3.96
N ALA A 40 5.50 8.65 -2.72
CA ALA A 40 4.57 9.13 -1.70
C ALA A 40 3.91 10.46 -2.08
N SER A 41 4.66 11.43 -2.61
CA SER A 41 4.11 12.72 -3.04
C SER A 41 3.17 12.57 -4.24
N THR A 42 3.50 11.66 -5.17
CA THR A 42 2.65 11.37 -6.34
C THR A 42 1.34 10.73 -5.91
N LEU A 43 1.38 9.74 -5.01
CA LEU A 43 0.19 9.10 -4.46
C LEU A 43 -0.68 10.10 -3.70
N LEU A 44 -0.06 10.96 -2.88
CA LEU A 44 -0.76 12.02 -2.16
C LEU A 44 -1.43 13.00 -3.14
N TYR A 45 -0.73 13.45 -4.18
CA TYR A 45 -1.28 14.32 -5.20
C TYR A 45 -2.50 13.68 -5.89
N ILE A 46 -2.39 12.41 -6.29
CA ILE A 46 -3.50 11.69 -6.91
C ILE A 46 -4.70 11.63 -5.94
N ALA A 47 -4.47 11.29 -4.67
CA ALA A 47 -5.54 11.21 -3.68
C ALA A 47 -6.23 12.57 -3.49
N VAL A 48 -5.46 13.63 -3.24
CA VAL A 48 -5.99 14.99 -3.03
C VAL A 48 -6.70 15.52 -4.26
N TYR A 49 -6.16 15.30 -5.47
CA TYR A 49 -6.81 15.72 -6.71
C TYR A 49 -8.17 15.04 -6.90
N ASN A 50 -8.26 13.73 -6.65
CA ASN A 50 -9.54 13.01 -6.80
C ASN A 50 -10.57 13.44 -5.74
N VAL A 51 -10.14 13.66 -4.49
CA VAL A 51 -11.03 14.17 -3.43
C VAL A 51 -11.48 15.60 -3.74
N GLY A 52 -10.56 16.46 -4.20
CA GLY A 52 -10.86 17.84 -4.55
C GLY A 52 -11.80 17.94 -5.76
N VAL A 53 -11.58 17.17 -6.82
CA VAL A 53 -12.47 17.12 -7.98
C VAL A 53 -13.86 16.60 -7.59
N ARG A 54 -13.93 15.59 -6.71
CA ARG A 54 -15.19 15.05 -6.21
C ARG A 54 -15.96 16.08 -5.38
N TRP A 55 -15.28 16.80 -4.48
CA TRP A 55 -15.90 17.81 -3.63
C TRP A 55 -16.34 19.05 -4.42
N TRP A 56 -15.53 19.50 -5.38
CA TRP A 56 -15.87 20.67 -6.21
C TRP A 56 -16.91 20.32 -7.27
N LYS A 57 -16.64 19.35 -8.14
CA LYS A 57 -17.46 19.10 -9.33
C LYS A 57 -18.57 18.07 -9.12
N GLY A 58 -18.62 17.45 -7.94
CA GLY A 58 -19.60 16.44 -7.57
C GLY A 58 -19.18 15.01 -7.91
N ASP A 59 -19.89 14.07 -7.30
CA ASP A 59 -19.57 12.64 -7.32
C ASP A 59 -19.61 12.02 -8.73
N ARG A 60 -20.48 12.55 -9.58
CA ARG A 60 -20.73 12.08 -10.96
C ARG A 60 -19.91 12.82 -12.03
N HIS A 61 -18.87 13.55 -11.66
CA HIS A 61 -18.03 14.22 -12.65
C HIS A 61 -17.12 13.21 -13.40
N PRO A 62 -17.08 13.19 -14.76
CA PRO A 62 -16.38 12.16 -15.54
C PRO A 62 -14.86 12.08 -15.32
N VAL A 63 -14.26 13.14 -14.80
CA VAL A 63 -12.81 13.20 -14.44
C VAL A 63 -12.51 12.47 -13.12
N ASN A 64 -13.52 12.10 -12.34
CA ASN A 64 -13.34 11.31 -11.14
C ASN A 64 -12.88 9.88 -11.51
N ARG A 65 -11.67 9.49 -11.11
CA ARG A 65 -11.12 8.15 -11.42
C ARG A 65 -11.91 7.01 -10.77
N CYS A 66 -12.83 7.32 -9.84
CA CYS A 66 -13.71 6.34 -9.20
C CYS A 66 -15.07 6.16 -9.91
N MET A 67 -15.30 6.77 -11.07
CA MET A 67 -16.59 6.69 -11.77
C MET A 67 -17.03 5.25 -12.05
N TRP A 68 -16.09 4.38 -12.43
CA TRP A 68 -16.38 2.96 -12.70
C TRP A 68 -16.94 2.24 -11.46
N ARG A 69 -16.54 2.64 -10.24
CA ARG A 69 -17.11 2.07 -9.00
C ARG A 69 -18.54 2.53 -8.77
N ILE A 70 -18.82 3.80 -9.08
CA ILE A 70 -20.17 4.37 -8.96
C ILE A 70 -21.10 3.70 -9.98
N GLN A 71 -20.67 3.58 -11.25
CA GLN A 71 -21.41 2.87 -12.29
C GLN A 71 -21.61 1.39 -11.97
N GLU A 72 -20.63 0.75 -11.32
CA GLU A 72 -20.77 -0.62 -10.84
C GLU A 72 -21.85 -0.74 -9.76
N GLN A 73 -21.86 0.17 -8.77
CA GLN A 73 -22.89 0.21 -7.73
C GLN A 73 -24.28 0.53 -8.30
N GLU A 74 -24.36 1.40 -9.30
CA GLU A 74 -25.60 1.77 -9.99
C GLU A 74 -26.07 0.71 -11.00
N GLY A 75 -25.28 -0.34 -11.26
CA GLY A 75 -25.59 -1.37 -12.24
C GLY A 75 -25.49 -0.93 -13.70
N THR A 76 -25.04 0.31 -13.96
CA THR A 76 -24.91 0.93 -15.28
C THR A 76 -23.56 0.69 -15.94
N LEU A 77 -22.66 -0.05 -15.27
CA LEU A 77 -21.34 -0.37 -15.81
C LEU A 77 -21.44 -1.19 -17.10
N ASP A 78 -20.77 -0.69 -18.14
CA ASP A 78 -20.65 -1.32 -19.46
C ASP A 78 -20.27 -2.81 -19.35
N PRO A 79 -21.00 -3.73 -20.02
CA PRO A 79 -20.74 -5.16 -19.96
C PRO A 79 -19.30 -5.53 -20.35
N ILE A 80 -18.65 -4.79 -21.25
CA ILE A 80 -17.25 -5.05 -21.64
C ILE A 80 -16.30 -4.76 -20.46
N LEU A 81 -16.49 -3.63 -19.77
CA LEU A 81 -15.72 -3.29 -18.58
C LEU A 81 -15.96 -4.30 -17.44
N ARG A 82 -17.18 -4.80 -17.30
CA ARG A 82 -17.52 -5.83 -16.32
C ARG A 82 -16.78 -7.15 -16.59
N ALA A 83 -16.79 -7.61 -17.84
CA ALA A 83 -16.06 -8.81 -18.25
C ALA A 83 -14.55 -8.66 -18.03
N LYS A 84 -13.97 -7.49 -18.35
CA LYS A 84 -12.56 -7.19 -18.08
C LYS A 84 -12.23 -7.24 -16.59
N LYS A 85 -13.09 -6.68 -15.74
CA LYS A 85 -12.91 -6.74 -14.27
C LYS A 85 -12.88 -8.19 -13.79
N GLN A 86 -13.84 -9.01 -14.23
CA GLN A 86 -13.90 -10.42 -13.87
C GLN A 86 -12.66 -11.20 -14.31
N ALA A 87 -12.18 -10.97 -15.54
CA ALA A 87 -10.96 -11.61 -16.04
C ALA A 87 -9.70 -11.24 -15.26
N VAL A 88 -9.59 -9.98 -14.81
CA VAL A 88 -8.46 -9.55 -13.97
C VAL A 88 -8.54 -10.16 -12.58
N LEU A 89 -9.73 -10.22 -11.98
CA LEU A 89 -9.92 -10.82 -10.66
C LEU A 89 -9.65 -12.32 -10.69
N SER A 90 -10.17 -13.05 -11.69
CA SER A 90 -9.91 -14.49 -11.82
C SER A 90 -8.41 -14.77 -12.01
N TYR A 91 -7.71 -13.94 -12.79
CA TYR A 91 -6.26 -14.05 -12.94
C TYR A 91 -5.50 -13.78 -11.63
N GLN A 92 -5.94 -12.79 -10.84
CA GLN A 92 -5.32 -12.48 -9.55
C GLN A 92 -5.57 -13.57 -8.51
N GLU A 93 -6.79 -14.12 -8.46
CA GLU A 93 -7.14 -15.26 -7.62
C GLU A 93 -6.30 -16.48 -8.00
N ASP A 94 -6.25 -16.81 -9.29
CA ASP A 94 -5.45 -17.94 -9.77
C ASP A 94 -3.96 -17.78 -9.40
N ARG A 95 -3.40 -16.58 -9.57
CA ARG A 95 -2.01 -16.32 -9.17
C ARG A 95 -1.78 -16.37 -7.66
N PHE A 96 -2.79 -16.06 -6.85
CA PHE A 96 -2.69 -16.09 -5.39
C PHE A 96 -2.81 -17.51 -4.84
N TYR A 97 -3.70 -18.32 -5.41
CA TYR A 97 -3.95 -19.70 -4.96
C TYR A 97 -3.08 -20.75 -5.66
N HIS A 98 -2.60 -20.47 -6.87
CA HIS A 98 -1.65 -21.29 -7.61
C HIS A 98 -0.36 -20.49 -7.88
N PRO A 99 0.50 -20.31 -6.86
CA PRO A 99 1.85 -19.81 -7.09
C PRO A 99 2.54 -20.71 -8.13
N ARG A 100 3.31 -20.10 -9.04
CA ARG A 100 3.92 -20.72 -10.24
C ARG A 100 4.95 -21.82 -9.98
N ASP A 101 4.95 -22.42 -8.79
CA ASP A 101 5.87 -23.48 -8.38
C ASP A 101 5.43 -24.87 -8.89
N THR A 102 4.26 -24.97 -9.52
CA THR A 102 3.93 -26.08 -10.40
C THR A 102 4.63 -25.87 -11.74
N GLU A 103 5.74 -26.58 -11.96
CA GLU A 103 6.24 -26.79 -13.32
C GLU A 103 5.06 -27.23 -14.20
N PRO A 104 4.85 -26.60 -15.36
CA PRO A 104 3.84 -27.09 -16.29
C PRO A 104 4.25 -28.52 -16.65
N ASN A 105 3.45 -29.51 -16.25
CA ASN A 105 3.61 -30.87 -16.72
C ASN A 105 3.29 -30.85 -18.22
N LEU A 106 4.34 -30.70 -19.02
CA LEU A 106 4.25 -30.58 -20.47
C LEU A 106 3.90 -31.91 -21.14
N GLY A 107 3.68 -32.99 -20.39
CA GLY A 107 3.19 -34.26 -20.92
C GLY A 107 4.03 -34.81 -22.08
N VAL A 108 5.34 -34.52 -22.08
CA VAL A 108 6.33 -35.08 -23.01
C VAL A 108 7.12 -36.15 -22.29
#